data_AF-A0A2E1CZB1-F1
#
_entry.id   AF-A0A2E1CZB1-F1
#
_cell.length_a   1.000
_cell.length_b   1.000
_cell.length_c   1.000
_cell.angle_alpha   90.00
_cell.angle_beta   90.00
_cell.angle_gamma   90.00
#
_symmetry.space_group_name_H-M   'P 1'
#
loop_
_entity.id
_entity.type
_entity.pdbx_description
1 polymer ?
#
loop_
_entity_poly.entity_id
_entity_poly.type
_entity_poly.pdbx_seq_one_letter_code
_entity_poly.pdbx_strand_id
1 'polypeptide(L)'
;MTADRYFTMMEQLEKEPIESEIPPEWEDFPEVVIDAINTWNHLGDRVYPDIGYVGKDYTNLNHWINVYMVEDREFFLELLHWLDSQAIKKSSEQLKKEYDKLKRQNRGK
;
A
#
# COMPACT_ATOMS: atom_id res chain seq x y z
N MET A 1 8.24 7.43 10.41
CA MET A 1 8.39 7.71 11.86
C MET A 1 6.99 7.58 12.44
N THR A 2 6.77 6.86 13.53
CA THR A 2 5.43 6.77 14.16
C THR A 2 5.20 7.99 15.05
N ALA A 3 3.94 8.32 15.38
CA ALA A 3 3.66 9.43 16.28
C ALA A 3 4.38 9.25 17.63
N ASP A 4 4.37 8.03 18.17
CA ASP A 4 5.14 7.66 19.37
C ASP A 4 6.63 8.04 19.31
N ARG A 5 7.27 7.78 18.15
CA ARG A 5 8.70 8.10 17.96
C ARG A 5 8.91 9.61 17.81
N TYR A 6 7.95 10.34 17.26
CA TYR A 6 7.99 11.80 17.16
C TYR A 6 7.85 12.44 18.54
N PHE A 7 6.87 11.99 19.35
CA PHE A 7 6.69 12.47 20.72
C PHE A 7 7.91 12.19 21.60
N THR A 8 8.46 10.96 21.53
CA THR A 8 9.69 10.59 22.26
C THR A 8 10.88 11.50 21.88
N MET A 9 11.00 11.87 20.61
CA MET A 9 12.07 12.74 20.13
C MET A 9 11.89 14.19 20.60
N MET A 10 10.65 14.71 20.59
CA MET A 10 10.36 16.08 21.04
C MET A 10 10.54 16.24 22.55
N GLU A 11 10.18 15.22 23.33
CA GLU A 11 10.43 15.15 24.78
C GLU A 11 11.94 15.21 25.08
N GLN A 12 12.77 14.44 24.35
CA GLN A 12 14.24 14.46 24.51
C GLN A 12 14.87 15.81 24.13
N LEU A 13 14.23 16.58 23.25
CA LEU A 13 14.71 17.89 22.80
C LEU A 13 14.16 19.04 23.64
N GLU A 14 13.33 18.76 24.66
CA GLU A 14 12.62 19.75 25.48
C GLU A 14 11.80 20.75 24.62
N LYS A 15 11.21 20.27 23.53
CA LYS A 15 10.38 21.08 22.62
C LYS A 15 8.93 20.61 22.63
N GLU A 16 8.01 21.55 22.48
CA GLU A 16 6.60 21.22 22.28
C GLU A 16 6.40 20.59 20.88
N PRO A 17 5.64 19.48 20.77
CA PRO A 17 5.34 18.86 19.49
C PRO A 17 4.58 19.83 18.57
N ILE A 18 4.99 19.89 17.31
CA ILE A 18 4.29 20.70 16.30
C ILE A 18 3.25 19.81 15.63
N GLU A 19 1.98 20.17 15.74
CA GLU A 19 0.85 19.37 15.23
C GLU A 19 0.98 19.01 13.74
N SER A 20 1.48 19.92 12.91
CA SER A 20 1.72 19.68 11.48
C SER A 20 2.88 18.73 11.16
N GLU A 21 3.74 18.45 12.14
CA GLU A 21 4.87 17.53 11.99
C GLU A 21 4.60 16.15 12.61
N ILE A 22 3.48 15.99 13.32
CA ILE A 22 3.07 14.70 13.85
C ILE A 22 2.80 13.77 12.65
N PRO A 23 3.50 12.63 12.55
CA PRO A 23 3.22 11.67 11.50
C PRO A 23 1.78 11.16 11.63
N PRO A 24 0.99 11.15 10.54
CA PRO A 24 -0.39 10.68 10.58
C PRO A 24 -0.47 9.19 10.90
N GLU A 25 -1.48 8.81 11.68
CA GLU A 25 -1.79 7.45 12.06
C GLU A 25 -2.91 6.84 11.20
N TRP A 26 -3.15 5.55 11.37
CA TRP A 26 -4.20 4.84 10.63
C TRP A 26 -5.60 5.41 10.89
N GLU A 27 -5.83 5.93 12.10
CA GLU A 27 -7.10 6.51 12.53
C GLU A 27 -7.34 7.92 11.98
N ASP A 28 -6.29 8.59 11.48
CA ASP A 28 -6.41 9.92 10.87
C ASP A 28 -6.92 9.86 9.42
N PHE A 29 -6.96 8.67 8.82
CA PHE A 29 -7.46 8.50 7.46
C PHE A 29 -9.00 8.50 7.43
N PRO A 30 -9.60 9.05 6.36
CA PRO A 30 -11.02 8.87 6.11
C PRO A 30 -11.40 7.38 6.04
N GLU A 31 -12.59 7.04 6.54
CA GLU A 31 -13.08 5.65 6.60
C GLU A 31 -13.02 4.95 5.22
N VAL A 32 -13.37 5.66 4.14
CA VAL A 32 -13.28 5.16 2.76
C VAL A 32 -11.87 4.70 2.36
N VAL A 33 -10.81 5.31 2.91
CA VAL A 33 -9.42 4.90 2.67
C VAL A 33 -9.11 3.60 3.38
N ILE A 34 -9.56 3.47 4.63
CA ILE A 34 -9.40 2.26 5.44
C ILE A 34 -10.15 1.10 4.77
N ASP A 35 -11.39 1.34 4.33
CA ASP A 35 -12.22 0.36 3.63
C ASP A 35 -11.62 -0.07 2.30
N ALA A 36 -11.04 0.87 1.54
CA ALA A 36 -10.36 0.56 0.28
C ALA A 36 -9.14 -0.31 0.52
N ILE A 37 -8.31 0.00 1.53
CA ILE A 37 -7.13 -0.80 1.88
C ILE A 37 -7.55 -2.20 2.35
N ASN A 38 -8.57 -2.29 3.20
CA ASN A 38 -9.11 -3.57 3.65
C ASN A 38 -9.65 -4.38 2.47
N THR A 39 -10.45 -3.76 1.61
CA THR A 39 -10.98 -4.42 0.41
C THR A 39 -9.84 -4.90 -0.49
N TRP A 40 -8.86 -4.06 -0.79
CA TRP A 40 -7.69 -4.42 -1.59
C TRP A 40 -6.96 -5.65 -1.02
N ASN A 41 -6.75 -5.70 0.30
CA ASN A 41 -6.11 -6.83 0.97
C ASN A 41 -6.95 -8.13 0.87
N HIS A 42 -8.27 -8.03 0.83
CA HIS A 42 -9.16 -9.20 0.71
C HIS A 42 -9.38 -9.66 -0.74
N LEU A 43 -9.20 -8.78 -1.72
CA LEU A 43 -9.28 -9.16 -3.13
C LEU A 43 -8.12 -10.11 -3.49
N GLY A 44 -8.42 -11.09 -4.33
CA GLY A 44 -7.43 -12.08 -4.78
C GLY A 44 -6.36 -11.44 -5.66
N ASP A 45 -5.12 -11.92 -5.55
CA ASP A 45 -4.01 -11.46 -6.37
C ASP A 45 -3.96 -12.18 -7.71
N ARG A 46 -3.71 -11.43 -8.79
CA ARG A 46 -3.38 -11.97 -10.11
C ARG A 46 -1.87 -11.94 -10.30
N VAL A 47 -1.28 -13.13 -10.30
CA VAL A 47 0.17 -13.32 -10.46
C VAL A 47 0.44 -14.25 -11.63
N TYR A 48 1.40 -13.88 -12.49
CA TYR A 48 1.83 -14.70 -13.62
C TYR A 48 3.31 -15.04 -13.51
N PRO A 49 3.72 -16.24 -14.00
CA PRO A 49 5.14 -16.56 -14.17
C PRO A 49 5.84 -15.48 -15.02
N ASP A 50 7.11 -15.18 -14.68
CA ASP A 50 8.00 -14.23 -15.36
C ASP A 50 7.59 -12.74 -15.38
N ILE A 51 6.34 -12.42 -15.07
CA ILE A 51 5.80 -11.05 -15.03
C ILE A 51 5.57 -10.58 -13.58
N GLY A 52 5.21 -11.49 -12.67
CA GLY A 52 4.93 -11.18 -11.26
C GLY A 52 3.49 -10.74 -11.01
N TYR A 53 3.31 -9.83 -10.06
CA TYR A 53 2.00 -9.29 -9.69
C TYR A 53 1.48 -8.32 -10.77
N VAL A 54 0.26 -8.54 -11.24
CA VAL A 54 -0.37 -7.76 -12.32
C VAL A 54 -1.63 -7.00 -11.87
N GLY A 55 -2.13 -7.26 -10.66
CA GLY A 55 -3.26 -6.53 -10.07
C GLY A 55 -4.19 -7.44 -9.27
N LYS A 56 -5.32 -6.88 -8.83
CA LYS A 56 -6.36 -7.64 -8.12
C LYS A 56 -7.41 -8.26 -9.04
N ASP A 57 -8.04 -9.31 -8.53
CA ASP A 57 -9.28 -9.86 -9.06
C ASP A 57 -10.50 -9.14 -8.48
N TYR A 58 -11.11 -8.27 -9.29
CA TYR A 58 -12.27 -7.46 -8.91
C TYR A 58 -13.61 -8.20 -8.99
N THR A 59 -13.62 -9.52 -9.22
CA THR A 59 -14.85 -10.32 -9.31
C THR A 59 -15.77 -10.13 -8.09
N ASN A 60 -15.18 -10.05 -6.89
CA ASN A 60 -15.92 -9.89 -5.63
C ASN A 60 -16.06 -8.42 -5.18
N LEU A 61 -15.70 -7.45 -6.02
CA LEU A 61 -15.66 -6.04 -5.63
C LEU A 61 -17.03 -5.50 -5.19
N ASN A 62 -18.08 -5.84 -5.94
CA ASN A 62 -19.44 -5.41 -5.61
C ASN A 62 -19.91 -5.93 -4.25
N HIS A 63 -19.40 -7.09 -3.79
CA HIS A 63 -19.70 -7.60 -2.45
C HIS A 63 -19.14 -6.65 -1.38
N TRP A 64 -17.89 -6.24 -1.52
CA TRP A 64 -17.21 -5.35 -0.58
C TRP A 64 -17.79 -3.94 -0.56
N ILE A 65 -18.13 -3.38 -1.72
CA ILE A 65 -18.82 -2.08 -1.82
C ILE A 65 -20.11 -2.07 -1.00
N ASN A 66 -20.86 -3.19 -1.02
CA ASN A 66 -22.10 -3.31 -0.25
C ASN A 66 -21.84 -3.53 1.25
N VAL A 67 -20.82 -4.34 1.61
CA VAL A 67 -20.47 -4.63 3.01
C VAL A 67 -20.03 -3.35 3.74
N TYR A 68 -19.19 -2.54 3.11
CA TYR A 68 -18.69 -1.28 3.67
C TYR A 68 -19.64 -0.10 3.46
N MET A 69 -20.81 -0.32 2.83
CA MET A 69 -21.79 0.73 2.52
C MET A 69 -21.16 1.95 1.83
N VAL A 70 -20.23 1.71 0.91
CA VAL A 70 -19.44 2.77 0.26
C VAL A 70 -20.36 3.74 -0.49
N GLU A 71 -20.42 4.99 -0.03
CA GLU A 71 -21.19 6.06 -0.66
C GLU A 71 -20.47 6.60 -1.90
N ASP A 72 -19.20 7.00 -1.74
CA ASP A 72 -18.36 7.50 -2.83
C ASP A 72 -17.59 6.35 -3.49
N ARG A 73 -18.26 5.72 -4.46
CA ARG A 73 -17.69 4.59 -5.22
C ARG A 73 -16.60 5.03 -6.18
N GLU A 74 -16.64 6.27 -6.67
CA GLU A 74 -15.64 6.77 -7.61
C GLU A 74 -14.29 6.90 -6.90
N PHE A 75 -14.27 7.61 -5.78
CA PHE A 75 -13.06 7.77 -4.97
C PHE A 75 -12.54 6.42 -4.44
N PHE A 76 -13.43 5.54 -4.01
CA PHE A 76 -13.06 4.19 -3.56
C PHE A 76 -12.36 3.37 -4.68
N LEU A 77 -12.87 3.42 -5.91
CA LEU A 77 -12.25 2.74 -7.04
C LEU A 77 -10.91 3.36 -7.42
N GLU A 78 -10.78 4.68 -7.35
CA GLU A 78 -9.51 5.38 -7.57
C GLU A 78 -8.44 4.95 -6.56
N LEU A 79 -8.82 4.82 -5.29
CA LEU A 79 -7.93 4.33 -4.23
C LEU A 79 -7.44 2.90 -4.52
N LEU A 80 -8.35 2.00 -4.91
CA LEU A 80 -7.98 0.63 -5.29
C LEU A 80 -7.03 0.60 -6.49
N HIS A 81 -7.29 1.43 -7.51
CA HIS A 81 -6.42 1.53 -8.67
C HIS A 81 -5.04 2.07 -8.33
N TRP A 82 -4.97 3.05 -7.43
CA TRP A 82 -3.73 3.61 -6.94
C TRP A 82 -2.91 2.56 -6.16
N LEU A 83 -3.55 1.81 -5.26
CA LEU A 83 -2.92 0.72 -4.50
C LEU A 83 -2.36 -0.35 -5.44
N ASP A 84 -3.13 -0.76 -6.45
CA ASP A 84 -2.68 -1.72 -7.46
C ASP A 84 -1.48 -1.23 -8.25
N SER A 85 -1.51 0.03 -8.70
CA SER A 85 -0.41 0.62 -9.45
C SER A 85 0.90 0.63 -8.64
N GLN A 86 0.83 0.95 -7.34
CA GLN A 86 2.00 0.89 -6.46
C GLN A 86 2.52 -0.55 -6.28
N ALA A 87 1.62 -1.51 -6.09
CA ALA A 87 1.99 -2.92 -5.92
C ALA A 87 2.64 -3.51 -7.17
N ILE A 88 2.09 -3.22 -8.36
CA ILE A 88 2.65 -3.64 -9.66
C ILE A 88 4.05 -3.08 -9.83
N LYS A 89 4.23 -1.77 -9.59
CA LYS A 89 5.53 -1.12 -9.71
C LYS A 89 6.57 -1.77 -8.79
N LYS A 90 6.21 -2.00 -7.53
CA LYS A 90 7.09 -2.66 -6.55
C LYS A 90 7.46 -4.07 -6.97
N SER A 91 6.50 -4.86 -7.45
CA SER A 91 6.74 -6.23 -7.94
C SER A 91 7.69 -6.25 -9.14
N SER A 92 7.45 -5.38 -10.12
CA SER A 92 8.30 -5.26 -11.31
C SER A 92 9.74 -4.86 -10.96
N GLU A 93 9.91 -3.90 -10.05
CA GLU A 93 11.23 -3.49 -9.58
C GLU A 93 11.96 -4.61 -8.84
N GLN A 94 11.24 -5.40 -8.05
CA GLN A 94 11.82 -6.54 -7.34
C GLN A 94 12.29 -7.62 -8.32
N LEU A 95 11.45 -8.00 -9.30
CA LEU A 95 11.81 -8.97 -10.33
C LEU A 95 13.05 -8.54 -11.11
N LYS A 96 13.12 -7.27 -11.49
CA LYS A 96 14.30 -6.72 -12.18
C LYS A 96 15.57 -6.86 -11.33
N LYS A 97 15.49 -6.55 -10.04
CA LYS A 97 16.63 -6.69 -9.11
C LYS A 97 17.08 -8.14 -8.98
N GLU A 98 16.14 -9.08 -8.90
CA GLU A 98 16.43 -10.51 -8.83
C GLU A 98 17.10 -11.01 -10.11
N TYR A 99 16.59 -10.59 -11.28
CA TYR A 99 17.19 -10.90 -12.58
C TYR A 99 18.62 -10.37 -12.71
N ASP A 100 18.85 -9.12 -12.34
CA ASP A 100 20.18 -8.50 -12.37
C ASP A 100 21.16 -9.21 -11.42
N LYS A 101 20.69 -9.67 -10.25
CA LYS A 101 21.48 -10.46 -9.29
C LYS A 101 21.89 -11.81 -9.89
N LEU A 102 20.95 -12.54 -10.51
CA LEU A 102 21.24 -13.81 -11.17
C LEU A 102 22.25 -13.66 -12.31
N LYS A 103 22.10 -12.61 -13.14
CA LYS A 103 23.03 -12.30 -14.23
C LYS A 103 24.45 -12.03 -13.74
N ARG A 104 24.61 -11.37 -12.58
CA ARG A 104 25.93 -11.14 -11.97
C ARG A 104 26.56 -12.42 -11.44
N GLN A 105 25.77 -13.29 -10.79
CA GLN A 105 26.25 -14.57 -10.28
C GLN A 105 26.72 -15.51 -11.40
N ASN A 106 26.00 -15.55 -12.52
CA ASN A 106 26.36 -16.39 -13.67
C ASN A 106 27.58 -15.88 -14.46
N ARG A 107 28.00 -14.62 -14.29
CA ARG A 107 29.21 -14.07 -14.94
C ARG A 107 30.50 -14.35 -14.16
N GLY A 108 30.40 -14.78 -12.90
CA GLY A 108 31.54 -15.10 -12.03
C GLY A 108 31.93 -16.58 -12.02
N LYS A 109 31.30 -17.40 -12.85
CA LYS A 109 31.66 -18.79 -13.15
C LYS A 109 32.15 -18.87 -14.59
#